data_AF-A0A941ZVG9-F1
#
_entry.id   AF-A0A941ZVG9-F1
#
_cell.length_a   1.000
_cell.length_b   1.000
_cell.length_c   1.000
_cell.angle_alpha   90.00
_cell.angle_beta   90.00
_cell.angle_gamma   90.00
#
_symmetry.space_group_name_H-M   'P 1'
#
loop_
_entity.id
_entity.type
_entity.pdbx_description
1 polymer ?
#
loop_
_entity_poly.entity_id
_entity_poly.type
_entity_poly.pdbx_seq_one_letter_code
_entity_poly.pdbx_strand_id
1 'polypeptide(L)'
;MNRSEHGEHSTFGQWLKGLGVFALIGAFALLLTIPIWKLVHPLNKYPLEMAVYPSIILFLSSLFLIGLSKRMLRPYAKALIESDARKHVLLLRPFAEDERSIWSEFMYGEKYEEVLAGVLSHIGPVIAVGRPGERLNPSGASRLYVPDEEWKETVSRLMSSARLVVLFLFSSSTKKDRAASVGFTWEIDQACKVLQPQQLLLMLPRGAAILKTRGYYELLYTKRKSKSYLRASKGYLDRLNHLLPHPLPPEAGEADYIFFTQGWTHRLVRARKFQNLASTLKPLFQNLGLKPPKQNYWYFLHEPKTIMMVVYILVFGMVKFLAGLLNK
;
A
#
# COMPACT_ATOMS: atom_id res chain seq x y z
N MET A 1 14.33 -20.82 -5.00
CA MET A 1 13.11 -21.23 -4.28
C MET A 1 12.19 -21.92 -5.27
N ASN A 2 11.89 -23.20 -5.03
CA ASN A 2 11.35 -24.15 -6.01
C ASN A 2 9.80 -24.10 -6.02
N ARG A 3 9.13 -24.54 -7.10
CA ARG A 3 7.64 -24.52 -7.20
C ARG A 3 6.95 -25.26 -6.04
N SER A 4 7.59 -26.24 -5.43
CA SER A 4 7.09 -27.00 -4.28
C SER A 4 6.95 -26.16 -3.00
N GLU A 5 7.94 -25.33 -2.67
CA GLU A 5 7.90 -24.45 -1.49
C GLU A 5 6.77 -23.42 -1.60
N HIS A 6 6.43 -22.99 -2.82
CA HIS A 6 5.34 -22.03 -3.03
C HIS A 6 3.95 -22.63 -2.74
N GLY A 7 3.74 -23.91 -3.04
CA GLY A 7 2.48 -24.61 -2.73
C GLY A 7 2.23 -24.76 -1.23
N GLU A 8 3.28 -25.06 -0.46
CA GLU A 8 3.21 -25.17 1.00
C GLU A 8 2.97 -23.82 1.69
N HIS A 9 3.65 -22.76 1.25
CA HIS A 9 3.41 -21.41 1.79
C HIS A 9 2.00 -20.88 1.46
N SER A 10 1.45 -21.22 0.28
CA SER A 10 0.10 -20.85 -0.12
C SER A 10 -0.96 -21.55 0.73
N THR A 11 -0.85 -22.87 0.92
CA THR A 11 -1.80 -23.63 1.75
C THR A 11 -1.76 -23.19 3.22
N PHE A 12 -0.57 -23.02 3.80
CA PHE A 12 -0.42 -22.51 5.16
C PHE A 12 -0.98 -21.08 5.34
N GLY A 13 -0.80 -20.22 4.34
CA GLY A 13 -1.41 -18.89 4.31
C GLY A 13 -2.94 -18.95 4.33
N GLN A 14 -3.57 -19.88 3.61
CA GLN A 14 -5.03 -20.04 3.63
C GLN A 14 -5.53 -20.50 5.00
N TRP A 15 -4.82 -21.42 5.64
CA TRP A 15 -5.10 -21.85 7.01
C TRP A 15 -5.01 -20.70 8.02
N LEU A 16 -3.97 -19.87 7.96
CA LEU A 16 -3.83 -18.68 8.81
C LEU A 16 -4.98 -17.68 8.61
N LYS A 17 -5.43 -17.49 7.36
CA LYS A 17 -6.61 -16.65 7.07
C LYS A 17 -7.86 -17.23 7.73
N GLY A 18 -8.08 -18.54 7.60
CA GLY A 18 -9.20 -19.25 8.22
C GLY A 18 -9.20 -19.11 9.74
N LEU A 19 -8.05 -19.33 10.39
CA LEU A 19 -7.86 -19.15 11.83
C LEU A 19 -8.14 -17.71 12.27
N GLY A 20 -7.66 -16.71 11.52
CA GLY A 20 -7.94 -15.31 11.81
C GLY A 20 -9.42 -14.94 11.70
N VAL A 21 -10.13 -15.46 10.69
CA VAL A 21 -11.60 -15.29 10.57
C VAL A 21 -12.33 -15.98 11.72
N PHE A 22 -11.90 -17.19 12.12
CA PHE A 22 -12.49 -17.90 13.24
C PHE A 22 -12.30 -17.16 14.57
N ALA A 23 -11.11 -16.63 14.83
CA ALA A 23 -10.84 -15.80 16.00
C ALA A 23 -11.72 -14.52 16.01
N LEU A 24 -11.98 -13.92 14.83
CA LEU A 24 -12.90 -12.78 14.72
C LEU A 24 -14.32 -13.16 15.13
N ILE A 25 -14.82 -14.29 14.61
CA ILE A 25 -16.16 -14.79 14.95
C ILE A 25 -16.24 -15.10 16.45
N GLY A 26 -15.21 -15.72 17.03
CA GLY A 26 -15.12 -16.00 18.46
C GLY A 26 -15.14 -14.73 19.32
N ALA A 27 -14.45 -13.66 18.90
CA ALA A 27 -14.50 -12.37 19.58
C ALA A 27 -15.92 -11.80 19.64
N PHE A 28 -16.66 -11.85 18.52
CA PHE A 28 -18.06 -11.42 18.47
C PHE A 28 -18.98 -12.32 19.29
N ALA A 29 -18.80 -13.64 19.21
CA ALA A 29 -19.59 -14.60 19.98
C ALA A 29 -19.46 -14.38 21.50
N LEU A 30 -18.24 -14.10 21.98
CA LEU A 30 -18.00 -13.73 23.38
C LEU A 30 -18.71 -12.44 23.76
N LEU A 31 -18.72 -11.42 22.89
CA LEU A 31 -19.46 -10.19 23.19
C LEU A 31 -20.98 -10.40 23.24
N LEU A 32 -21.52 -11.33 22.43
CA LEU A 32 -22.93 -11.70 22.44
C LEU A 32 -23.37 -12.44 23.71
N THR A 33 -22.45 -13.00 24.50
CA THR A 33 -22.79 -13.60 25.80
C THR A 33 -23.30 -12.57 26.82
N ILE A 34 -22.86 -11.31 26.71
CA ILE A 34 -23.24 -10.22 27.62
C ILE A 34 -24.75 -9.95 27.61
N PRO A 35 -25.39 -9.68 26.44
CA PRO A 35 -26.85 -9.48 26.40
C PRO A 35 -27.62 -10.75 26.73
N ILE A 36 -27.14 -11.94 26.34
CA ILE A 36 -27.80 -13.22 26.62
C ILE A 36 -27.85 -13.47 28.14
N TRP A 37 -26.74 -13.28 28.84
CA TRP A 37 -26.70 -13.44 30.29
C TRP A 37 -27.65 -12.49 31.01
N LYS A 38 -27.72 -11.22 30.58
CA LYS A 38 -28.66 -10.26 31.16
C LYS A 38 -30.12 -10.65 30.95
N LEU A 39 -30.44 -11.27 29.81
CA LEU A 39 -31.79 -11.76 29.54
C LEU A 39 -32.17 -12.93 30.48
N VAL A 40 -31.23 -13.84 30.73
CA VAL A 40 -31.46 -15.04 31.57
C VAL A 40 -31.36 -14.73 33.07
N HIS A 41 -30.49 -13.79 33.45
CA HIS A 41 -30.17 -13.45 34.84
C HIS A 41 -30.23 -11.93 35.07
N PRO A 42 -31.42 -11.30 35.00
CA PRO A 42 -31.56 -9.84 35.03
C PRO A 42 -31.05 -9.19 36.32
N LEU A 43 -31.07 -9.93 37.44
CA LEU A 43 -30.64 -9.43 38.76
C LEU A 43 -29.15 -9.70 39.06
N ASN A 44 -28.45 -10.48 38.23
CA ASN A 44 -27.10 -10.94 38.52
C ASN A 44 -26.05 -10.15 37.73
N LYS A 45 -24.98 -9.68 38.41
CA LYS A 45 -23.91 -8.92 37.75
C LYS A 45 -23.12 -9.84 36.82
N TYR A 46 -23.05 -9.48 35.53
CA TYR A 46 -22.19 -10.18 34.59
C TYR A 46 -20.72 -9.81 34.82
N PRO A 47 -19.78 -10.77 34.89
CA PRO A 47 -18.36 -10.47 34.95
C PRO A 47 -17.88 -9.99 33.58
N LEU A 48 -18.08 -8.70 33.29
CA LEU A 48 -17.75 -8.07 32.00
C LEU A 48 -16.30 -8.34 31.57
N GLU A 49 -15.38 -8.37 32.52
CA GLU A 49 -13.95 -8.65 32.30
C GLU A 49 -13.72 -10.00 31.61
N MET A 50 -14.51 -11.03 31.95
CA MET A 50 -14.37 -12.39 31.40
C MET A 50 -14.80 -12.51 29.95
N ALA A 51 -15.63 -11.58 29.44
CA ALA A 51 -16.03 -11.55 28.03
C ALA A 51 -15.25 -10.48 27.24
N VAL A 52 -14.97 -9.33 27.85
CA VAL A 52 -14.35 -8.17 27.17
C VAL A 52 -12.86 -8.39 26.93
N TYR A 53 -12.07 -8.86 27.92
CA TYR A 53 -10.63 -9.04 27.69
C TYR A 53 -10.33 -10.14 26.67
N PRO A 54 -10.95 -11.33 26.73
CA PRO A 54 -10.69 -12.38 25.74
C PRO A 54 -11.19 -12.00 24.35
N SER A 55 -12.30 -11.26 24.23
CA SER A 55 -12.78 -10.78 22.92
C SER A 55 -11.82 -9.76 22.28
N ILE A 56 -11.22 -8.86 23.06
CA ILE A 56 -10.16 -7.95 22.57
C ILE A 56 -8.93 -8.75 22.11
N ILE A 57 -8.48 -9.74 22.88
CA ILE A 57 -7.32 -10.57 22.52
C ILE A 57 -7.60 -11.37 21.23
N LEU A 58 -8.77 -12.00 21.12
CA LEU A 58 -9.19 -12.71 19.91
C LEU A 58 -9.32 -11.78 18.70
N PHE A 59 -9.82 -10.57 18.91
CA PHE A 59 -9.89 -9.57 17.85
C PHE A 59 -8.51 -9.12 17.37
N LEU A 60 -7.57 -8.83 18.28
CA LEU A 60 -6.21 -8.43 17.93
C LEU A 60 -5.42 -9.57 17.26
N SER A 61 -5.55 -10.80 17.77
CA SER A 61 -4.95 -11.99 17.15
C SER A 61 -5.53 -12.28 15.78
N SER A 62 -6.84 -12.08 15.58
CA SER A 62 -7.47 -12.15 14.26
C SER A 62 -6.85 -11.16 13.26
N LEU A 63 -6.71 -9.88 13.65
CA LEU A 63 -6.05 -8.88 12.81
C LEU A 63 -4.61 -9.28 12.44
N PHE A 64 -3.86 -9.83 13.41
CA PHE A 64 -2.51 -10.32 13.20
C PHE A 64 -2.45 -11.50 12.23
N LEU A 65 -3.27 -12.53 12.45
CA LEU A 65 -3.31 -13.74 11.61
C LEU A 65 -3.77 -13.43 10.18
N ILE A 66 -4.79 -12.57 10.01
CA ILE A 66 -5.23 -12.13 8.68
C ILE A 66 -4.13 -11.32 8.00
N GLY A 67 -3.46 -10.41 8.72
CA GLY A 67 -2.33 -9.65 8.18
C GLY A 67 -1.19 -10.56 7.71
N LEU A 68 -0.81 -11.54 8.53
CA LEU A 68 0.22 -12.52 8.19
C LEU A 68 -0.19 -13.38 6.99
N SER A 69 -1.44 -13.84 6.95
CA SER A 69 -1.95 -14.65 5.83
C SER A 69 -1.85 -13.92 4.49
N LYS A 70 -2.17 -12.62 4.46
CA LYS A 70 -2.07 -11.79 3.25
C LYS A 70 -0.63 -11.68 2.73
N ARG A 71 0.36 -11.74 3.62
CA ARG A 71 1.78 -11.73 3.23
C ARG A 71 2.21 -13.06 2.63
N MET A 72 1.76 -14.17 3.20
CA MET A 72 2.14 -15.52 2.75
C MET A 72 1.43 -15.94 1.45
N LEU A 73 0.21 -15.46 1.23
CA LEU A 73 -0.60 -15.79 0.04
C LEU A 73 -0.21 -15.01 -1.22
N ARG A 74 0.77 -14.10 -1.15
CA ARG A 74 1.15 -13.28 -2.31
C ARG A 74 2.03 -14.09 -3.26
N PRO A 75 1.67 -14.20 -4.55
CA PRO A 75 2.52 -14.84 -5.54
C PRO A 75 3.83 -14.06 -5.69
N TYR A 76 4.93 -14.77 -5.85
CA TYR A 76 6.21 -14.15 -6.19
C TYR A 76 6.12 -13.44 -7.54
N ALA A 77 6.90 -12.36 -7.73
CA ALA A 77 6.85 -11.58 -8.96
C ALA A 77 7.02 -12.44 -10.21
N LYS A 78 7.94 -13.41 -10.20
CA LYS A 78 8.16 -14.32 -11.32
C LYS A 78 6.92 -15.17 -11.66
N ALA A 79 6.30 -15.77 -10.65
CA ALA A 79 5.07 -16.54 -10.83
C ALA A 79 3.89 -15.68 -11.30
N LEU A 80 3.80 -14.44 -10.81
CA LEU A 80 2.77 -13.48 -11.23
C LEU A 80 2.94 -13.06 -12.69
N ILE A 81 4.18 -12.82 -13.15
CA ILE A 81 4.48 -12.51 -14.56
C ILE A 81 4.19 -13.72 -15.44
N GLU A 82 4.53 -14.93 -15.00
CA GLU A 82 4.30 -16.16 -15.77
C GLU A 82 2.81 -16.52 -15.88
N SER A 83 1.98 -16.13 -14.91
CA SER A 83 0.55 -16.50 -14.86
C SER A 83 -0.40 -15.48 -15.49
N ASP A 84 0.06 -14.24 -15.72
CA ASP A 84 -0.77 -13.17 -16.29
C ASP A 84 -0.27 -12.81 -17.70
N ALA A 85 -1.13 -12.98 -18.71
CA ALA A 85 -0.78 -12.70 -20.10
C ALA A 85 -0.59 -11.20 -20.39
N ARG A 86 -0.98 -10.30 -19.48
CA ARG A 86 -0.82 -8.86 -19.64
C ARG A 86 0.61 -8.44 -19.28
N LYS A 87 1.16 -7.50 -20.05
CA LYS A 87 2.43 -6.82 -19.70
C LYS A 87 2.35 -6.21 -18.30
N HIS A 88 3.40 -6.39 -17.50
CA HIS A 88 3.44 -5.96 -16.09
C HIS A 88 3.55 -4.45 -15.91
N VAL A 89 3.30 -4.02 -14.68
CA VAL A 89 3.60 -2.68 -14.16
C VAL A 89 4.80 -2.79 -13.23
N LEU A 90 5.88 -2.10 -13.54
CA LEU A 90 7.10 -2.08 -12.72
C LEU A 90 7.09 -0.87 -11.80
N LEU A 91 7.23 -1.08 -10.50
CA LEU A 91 7.44 -0.01 -9.51
C LEU A 91 8.91 0.05 -9.10
N LEU A 92 9.50 1.24 -9.17
CA LEU A 92 10.86 1.51 -8.73
C LEU A 92 10.84 2.62 -7.69
N ARG A 93 11.58 2.41 -6.59
CA ARG A 93 11.65 3.35 -5.48
C ARG A 93 13.02 3.34 -4.80
N PRO A 94 13.43 4.45 -4.17
CA PRO A 94 14.58 4.46 -3.29
C PRO A 94 14.36 3.51 -2.12
N PHE A 95 15.30 2.59 -1.91
CA PHE A 95 15.20 1.60 -0.84
C PHE A 95 15.32 2.16 0.59
N ALA A 96 15.79 3.41 0.75
CA ALA A 96 15.87 4.07 2.05
C ALA A 96 14.48 4.30 2.70
N GLU A 97 13.38 4.02 1.98
CA GLU A 97 12.02 4.06 2.52
C GLU A 97 11.58 2.76 3.23
N ASP A 98 12.37 1.70 3.17
CA ASP A 98 11.97 0.34 3.59
C ASP A 98 12.34 0.02 5.06
N GLU A 99 13.06 0.89 5.77
CA GLU A 99 13.31 0.74 7.20
C GLU A 99 12.07 1.12 8.04
N ARG A 100 11.17 0.17 8.24
CA ARG A 100 10.12 0.28 9.25
C ARG A 100 10.06 -0.96 10.14
N SER A 101 9.82 -0.71 11.42
CA SER A 101 9.50 -1.75 12.40
C SER A 101 8.25 -2.52 11.97
N ILE A 102 8.31 -3.84 12.07
CA ILE A 102 7.21 -4.80 11.84
C ILE A 102 5.89 -4.28 12.46
N TRP A 103 5.94 -3.71 13.67
CA TRP A 103 4.78 -3.16 14.38
C TRP A 103 4.16 -1.91 13.73
N SER A 104 5.00 -1.01 13.20
CA SER A 104 4.55 0.19 12.48
C SER A 104 3.97 -0.14 11.10
N GLU A 105 4.42 -1.25 10.54
CA GLU A 105 3.97 -1.83 9.29
C GLU A 105 2.56 -2.44 9.43
N PHE A 106 2.35 -3.24 10.49
CA PHE A 106 1.05 -3.81 10.87
C PHE A 106 -0.05 -2.76 11.12
N MET A 107 0.28 -1.62 11.74
CA MET A 107 -0.72 -0.65 12.17
C MET A 107 -0.90 0.53 11.18
N TYR A 108 0.16 1.00 10.51
CA TYR A 108 0.13 2.30 9.83
C TYR A 108 0.78 2.37 8.43
N GLY A 109 1.71 1.49 8.04
CA GLY A 109 2.68 1.80 6.97
C GLY A 109 2.50 1.21 5.58
N GLU A 110 1.75 0.11 5.43
CA GLU A 110 1.83 -0.81 4.28
C GLU A 110 0.74 -0.61 3.20
N LYS A 111 -0.38 -0.01 3.61
CA LYS A 111 -1.58 0.16 2.77
C LYS A 111 -1.39 1.08 1.57
N TYR A 112 -0.39 1.96 1.59
CA TYR A 112 -0.18 2.92 0.51
C TYR A 112 0.15 2.22 -0.81
N GLU A 113 1.21 1.42 -0.80
CA GLU A 113 1.65 0.68 -1.97
C GLU A 113 0.59 -0.36 -2.35
N GLU A 114 -0.11 -0.93 -1.37
CA GLU A 114 -1.24 -1.84 -1.59
C GLU A 114 -2.40 -1.16 -2.36
N VAL A 115 -2.80 0.06 -1.98
CA VAL A 115 -3.86 0.81 -2.68
C VAL A 115 -3.42 1.18 -4.10
N LEU A 116 -2.18 1.68 -4.25
CA LEU A 116 -1.65 2.03 -5.56
C LEU A 116 -1.50 0.80 -6.46
N ALA A 117 -0.90 -0.29 -5.96
CA ALA A 117 -0.79 -1.56 -6.67
C ALA A 117 -2.17 -2.14 -7.00
N GLY A 118 -3.15 -2.02 -6.11
CA GLY A 118 -4.53 -2.43 -6.37
C GLY A 118 -5.14 -1.69 -7.57
N VAL A 119 -4.96 -0.37 -7.65
CA VAL A 119 -5.41 0.40 -8.82
C VAL A 119 -4.62 0.01 -10.07
N LEU A 120 -3.28 -0.02 -9.99
CA LEU A 120 -2.39 -0.33 -11.13
C LEU A 120 -2.52 -1.78 -11.63
N SER A 121 -3.01 -2.71 -10.81
CA SER A 121 -3.26 -4.11 -11.21
C SER A 121 -4.28 -4.26 -12.35
N HIS A 122 -5.08 -3.22 -12.58
CA HIS A 122 -6.01 -3.14 -13.72
C HIS A 122 -5.29 -2.85 -15.05
N ILE A 123 -4.04 -2.37 -15.00
CA ILE A 123 -3.18 -2.17 -16.18
C ILE A 123 -2.45 -3.48 -16.52
N GLY A 124 -1.95 -4.17 -15.50
CA GLY A 124 -1.21 -5.44 -15.59
C GLY A 124 -0.70 -5.91 -14.23
N PRO A 125 -0.06 -7.08 -14.14
CA PRO A 125 0.51 -7.59 -12.90
C PRO A 125 1.54 -6.59 -12.33
N VAL A 126 1.42 -6.23 -11.05
CA VAL A 126 2.28 -5.20 -10.45
C VAL A 126 3.46 -5.84 -9.73
N ILE A 127 4.66 -5.45 -10.12
CA ILE A 127 5.92 -5.95 -9.58
C ILE A 127 6.82 -4.81 -9.10
N ALA A 128 7.68 -5.09 -8.13
CA ALA A 128 8.72 -4.19 -7.66
C ALA A 128 10.05 -4.96 -7.52
N VAL A 129 11.17 -4.24 -7.54
CA VAL A 129 12.48 -4.83 -7.23
C VAL A 129 12.79 -4.59 -5.75
N GLY A 130 13.10 -5.65 -5.00
CA GLY A 130 13.47 -5.59 -3.58
C GLY A 130 14.97 -5.77 -3.37
N ARG A 131 15.48 -5.37 -2.20
CA ARG A 131 16.91 -5.60 -1.85
C ARG A 131 17.16 -7.07 -1.50
N PRO A 132 18.30 -7.65 -1.92
CA PRO A 132 18.76 -8.93 -1.38
C PRO A 132 18.79 -8.91 0.15
N GLY A 133 18.25 -9.96 0.78
CA GLY A 133 18.26 -10.11 2.24
C GLY A 133 17.14 -9.39 3.01
N GLU A 134 16.24 -8.66 2.35
CA GLU A 134 15.00 -8.19 2.99
C GLU A 134 14.16 -9.40 3.47
N ARG A 135 13.92 -9.49 4.79
CA ARG A 135 13.03 -10.51 5.36
C ARG A 135 11.59 -10.02 5.29
N LEU A 136 10.72 -10.86 4.71
CA LEU A 136 9.28 -10.70 4.46
C LEU A 136 8.94 -9.94 3.16
N ASN A 137 7.99 -10.51 2.39
CA ASN A 137 7.35 -9.82 1.28
C ASN A 137 6.52 -8.64 1.83
N PRO A 138 6.88 -7.38 1.56
CA PRO A 138 6.08 -6.23 1.97
C PRO A 138 4.74 -6.26 1.25
N SER A 139 3.69 -5.71 1.88
CA SER A 139 2.41 -5.53 1.22
C SER A 139 2.51 -4.45 0.12
N GLY A 140 1.90 -4.68 -1.05
CA GLY A 140 2.01 -3.81 -2.22
C GLY A 140 2.15 -4.56 -3.54
N ALA A 141 3.20 -4.26 -4.29
CA ALA A 141 3.59 -5.01 -5.48
C ALA A 141 4.31 -6.31 -5.13
N SER A 142 4.28 -7.29 -6.02
CA SER A 142 5.03 -8.54 -5.83
C SER A 142 6.52 -8.27 -6.06
N ARG A 143 7.39 -8.67 -5.12
CA ARG A 143 8.83 -8.37 -5.23
C ARG A 143 9.60 -9.41 -6.02
N LEU A 144 10.51 -8.92 -6.85
CA LEU A 144 11.60 -9.68 -7.42
C LEU A 144 12.88 -9.29 -6.68
N TYR A 145 13.51 -10.25 -6.03
CA TYR A 145 14.80 -10.07 -5.39
C TYR A 145 15.89 -10.48 -6.38
N VAL A 146 16.82 -9.58 -6.66
CA VAL A 146 17.88 -9.77 -7.67
C VAL A 146 19.21 -9.50 -7.00
N PRO A 147 20.24 -10.35 -7.21
CA PRO A 147 21.59 -10.10 -6.72
C PRO A 147 22.14 -8.73 -7.15
N ASP A 148 23.03 -8.16 -6.33
CA ASP A 148 23.60 -6.82 -6.54
C ASP A 148 24.51 -6.75 -7.80
N GLU A 149 24.96 -7.88 -8.32
CA GLU A 149 25.75 -7.94 -9.55
C GLU A 149 24.87 -7.88 -10.81
N GLU A 150 23.61 -8.36 -10.72
CA GLU A 150 22.71 -8.57 -11.87
C GLU A 150 21.51 -7.60 -11.90
N TRP A 151 21.35 -6.74 -10.88
CA TRP A 151 20.15 -5.92 -10.73
C TRP A 151 19.94 -4.96 -11.91
N LYS A 152 21.00 -4.35 -12.45
CA LYS A 152 20.90 -3.40 -13.58
C LYS A 152 20.36 -4.06 -14.83
N GLU A 153 20.89 -5.23 -15.17
CA GLU A 153 20.42 -5.99 -16.34
C GLU A 153 18.96 -6.41 -16.16
N THR A 154 18.61 -6.91 -14.97
CA THR A 154 17.24 -7.33 -14.67
C THR A 154 16.27 -6.16 -14.71
N VAL A 155 16.58 -5.02 -14.08
CA VAL A 155 15.75 -3.81 -14.11
C VAL A 155 15.56 -3.32 -15.56
N SER A 156 16.62 -3.32 -16.37
CA SER A 156 16.53 -2.91 -17.79
C SER A 156 15.59 -3.81 -18.59
N ARG A 157 15.68 -5.13 -18.40
CA ARG A 157 14.78 -6.11 -19.01
C ARG A 157 13.33 -5.92 -18.56
N LEU A 158 13.11 -5.68 -17.26
CA LEU A 158 11.78 -5.41 -16.71
C LEU A 158 11.20 -4.10 -17.23
N MET A 159 11.98 -3.03 -17.36
CA MET A 159 11.54 -1.77 -17.95
C MET A 159 11.10 -1.96 -19.40
N SER A 160 11.91 -2.66 -20.20
CA SER A 160 11.67 -2.85 -21.64
C SER A 160 10.41 -3.65 -21.94
N SER A 161 10.04 -4.57 -21.05
CA SER A 161 8.85 -5.42 -21.19
C SER A 161 7.61 -4.89 -20.45
N ALA A 162 7.75 -3.83 -19.64
CA ALA A 162 6.66 -3.25 -18.88
C ALA A 162 5.65 -2.51 -19.76
N ARG A 163 4.37 -2.58 -19.37
CA ARG A 163 3.33 -1.68 -19.88
C ARG A 163 3.45 -0.28 -19.29
N LEU A 164 3.85 -0.21 -18.03
CA LEU A 164 4.01 1.01 -17.27
C LEU A 164 5.15 0.83 -16.26
N VAL A 165 6.01 1.84 -16.15
CA VAL A 165 7.03 1.97 -15.11
C VAL A 165 6.66 3.16 -14.25
N VAL A 166 6.64 2.95 -12.93
CA VAL A 166 6.32 3.96 -11.94
C VAL A 166 7.56 4.30 -11.14
N LEU A 167 8.03 5.55 -11.25
CA LEU A 167 9.16 6.04 -10.47
C LEU A 167 8.67 6.80 -9.24
N PHE A 168 9.09 6.36 -8.06
CA PHE A 168 8.73 7.01 -6.80
C PHE A 168 9.78 8.07 -6.48
N LEU A 169 9.52 9.31 -6.88
CA LEU A 169 10.46 10.43 -6.76
C LEU A 169 10.39 11.07 -5.37
N PHE A 170 10.48 10.26 -4.32
CA PHE A 170 10.53 10.76 -2.96
C PHE A 170 11.57 10.03 -2.11
N SER A 171 12.18 10.76 -1.19
CA SER A 171 13.08 10.24 -0.16
C SER A 171 12.75 10.87 1.20
N SER A 172 12.89 10.07 2.26
CA SER A 172 12.76 10.47 3.65
C SER A 172 14.09 10.44 4.39
N SER A 173 15.15 9.87 3.79
CA SER A 173 16.49 9.81 4.37
C SER A 173 17.24 11.11 4.08
N THR A 174 17.69 11.79 5.13
CA THR A 174 18.34 13.11 5.03
C THR A 174 19.86 13.08 5.17
N LYS A 175 20.52 11.91 5.26
CA LYS A 175 22.00 11.85 5.23
C LYS A 175 22.63 10.45 5.18
N LYS A 176 21.92 9.37 5.55
CA LYS A 176 22.56 8.07 5.83
C LYS A 176 22.67 7.12 4.63
N ASP A 177 21.91 7.35 3.55
CA ASP A 177 21.80 6.38 2.43
C ASP A 177 22.26 6.93 1.08
N ARG A 178 23.46 7.54 1.03
CA ARG A 178 24.02 8.02 -0.25
C ARG A 178 24.18 6.88 -1.27
N ALA A 179 24.61 5.69 -0.85
CA ALA A 179 24.77 4.55 -1.76
C ALA A 179 23.44 4.09 -2.38
N ALA A 180 22.34 4.07 -1.60
CA ALA A 180 21.01 3.74 -2.11
C ALA A 180 20.48 4.78 -3.12
N SER A 181 20.86 6.05 -2.96
CA SER A 181 20.50 7.11 -3.91
C SER A 181 21.22 7.00 -5.26
N VAL A 182 22.38 6.35 -5.32
CA VAL A 182 23.12 6.14 -6.58
C VAL A 182 22.41 5.12 -7.47
N GLY A 183 21.94 4.00 -6.89
CA GLY A 183 21.19 2.98 -7.64
C GLY A 183 19.92 3.55 -8.27
N PHE A 184 19.10 4.24 -7.48
CA PHE A 184 17.87 4.86 -7.98
C PHE A 184 18.13 5.95 -9.03
N THR A 185 19.23 6.69 -8.94
CA THR A 185 19.61 7.66 -9.98
C THR A 185 19.89 6.98 -11.32
N TRP A 186 20.55 5.82 -11.32
CA TRP A 186 20.71 5.03 -12.54
C TRP A 186 19.37 4.52 -13.09
N GLU A 187 18.41 4.15 -12.22
CA GLU A 187 17.07 3.74 -12.66
C GLU A 187 16.30 4.88 -13.33
N ILE A 188 16.42 6.10 -12.80
CA ILE A 188 15.89 7.31 -13.44
C ILE A 188 16.52 7.50 -14.83
N ASP A 189 17.85 7.42 -14.91
CA ASP A 189 18.58 7.56 -16.18
C ASP A 189 18.12 6.54 -17.21
N GLN A 190 18.00 5.27 -16.83
CA GLN A 190 17.56 4.22 -17.73
C GLN A 190 16.12 4.42 -18.17
N ALA A 191 15.22 4.76 -17.24
CA ALA A 191 13.82 4.99 -17.56
C ALA A 191 13.67 6.08 -18.64
N CYS A 192 14.41 7.19 -18.53
CA CYS A 192 14.39 8.24 -19.54
C CYS A 192 15.01 7.83 -20.88
N LYS A 193 15.95 6.87 -20.88
CA LYS A 193 16.62 6.37 -22.10
C LYS A 193 15.81 5.35 -22.88
N VAL A 194 15.12 4.42 -22.18
CA VAL A 194 14.54 3.23 -22.81
C VAL A 194 13.02 3.27 -22.94
N LEU A 195 12.33 4.09 -22.15
CA LEU A 195 10.88 4.10 -22.12
C LEU A 195 10.29 5.08 -23.13
N GLN A 196 9.17 4.68 -23.72
CA GLN A 196 8.28 5.62 -24.39
C GLN A 196 7.59 6.52 -23.34
N PRO A 197 7.23 7.78 -23.69
CA PRO A 197 6.61 8.71 -22.75
C PRO A 197 5.41 8.13 -21.99
N GLN A 198 4.54 7.40 -22.69
CA GLN A 198 3.30 6.85 -22.13
C GLN A 198 3.55 5.70 -21.14
N GLN A 199 4.73 5.08 -21.19
CA GLN A 199 5.12 4.03 -20.26
C GLN A 199 5.63 4.58 -18.94
N LEU A 200 5.78 5.90 -18.77
CA LEU A 200 6.35 6.49 -17.56
C LEU A 200 5.30 7.22 -16.72
N LEU A 201 5.16 6.79 -15.46
CA LEU A 201 4.43 7.48 -14.42
C LEU A 201 5.41 7.92 -13.32
N LEU A 202 5.46 9.21 -13.06
CA LEU A 202 6.21 9.78 -11.96
C LEU A 202 5.25 9.98 -10.78
N MET A 203 5.65 9.48 -9.61
CA MET A 203 4.98 9.79 -8.36
C MET A 203 5.81 10.81 -7.59
N LEU A 204 5.19 11.94 -7.26
CA LEU A 204 5.90 13.10 -6.73
C LEU A 204 5.87 13.16 -5.20
N PRO A 205 6.76 13.97 -4.59
CA PRO A 205 6.83 14.19 -3.14
C PRO A 205 5.49 14.50 -2.47
N ARG A 206 4.63 15.31 -3.12
CA ARG A 206 3.31 15.65 -2.57
C ARG A 206 2.36 14.45 -2.58
N GLY A 207 2.33 13.69 -3.68
CA GLY A 207 1.54 12.47 -3.78
C GLY A 207 1.98 11.44 -2.75
N ALA A 208 3.30 11.30 -2.56
CA ALA A 208 3.89 10.45 -1.54
C ALA A 208 3.53 10.89 -0.12
N ALA A 209 3.53 12.19 0.14
CA ALA A 209 3.09 12.74 1.41
C ALA A 209 1.60 12.43 1.64
N ILE A 210 0.70 12.72 0.69
CA ILE A 210 -0.73 12.45 0.81
C ILE A 210 -1.01 10.98 1.09
N LEU A 211 -0.30 10.08 0.41
CA LEU A 211 -0.51 8.66 0.59
C LEU A 211 0.08 8.13 1.89
N LYS A 212 1.25 8.63 2.32
CA LYS A 212 1.84 8.28 3.61
C LYS A 212 1.01 8.80 4.77
N THR A 213 0.46 10.00 4.66
CA THR A 213 -0.45 10.58 5.67
C THR A 213 -1.88 10.08 5.53
N ARG A 214 -2.16 9.28 4.49
CA ARG A 214 -3.50 8.80 4.13
C ARG A 214 -4.51 9.95 4.02
N GLY A 215 -4.07 11.15 3.67
CA GLY A 215 -4.88 12.37 3.71
C GLY A 215 -5.60 12.67 5.04
N TYR A 216 -5.24 11.97 6.14
CA TYR A 216 -5.96 12.02 7.42
C TYR A 216 -5.36 13.02 8.40
N TYR A 217 -4.05 13.21 8.36
CA TYR A 217 -3.42 14.24 9.18
C TYR A 217 -3.74 15.61 8.61
N GLU A 218 -3.95 16.58 9.51
CA GLU A 218 -4.05 18.02 9.26
C GLU A 218 -3.39 18.42 7.95
N LEU A 219 -4.06 19.24 7.13
CA LEU A 219 -3.49 19.81 5.90
C LEU A 219 -2.06 20.33 6.15
N LEU A 220 -1.80 20.83 7.36
CA LEU A 220 -0.49 21.26 7.84
C LEU A 220 0.56 20.14 7.94
N TYR A 221 0.24 18.97 8.48
CA TYR A 221 1.19 17.84 8.56
C TYR A 221 1.53 17.30 7.18
N THR A 222 0.52 17.12 6.32
CA THR A 222 0.73 16.69 4.94
C THR A 222 1.57 17.70 4.16
N LYS A 223 1.32 19.01 4.33
CA LYS A 223 2.15 20.08 3.76
C LYS A 223 3.60 20.05 4.28
N ARG A 224 3.82 19.92 5.59
CA ARG A 224 5.16 19.82 6.19
C ARG A 224 5.92 18.60 5.63
N LYS A 225 5.25 17.44 5.55
CA LYS A 225 5.84 16.22 5.01
C LYS A 225 6.17 16.34 3.52
N SER A 226 5.26 16.91 2.74
CA SER A 226 5.47 17.21 1.31
C SER A 226 6.70 18.10 1.10
N LYS A 227 6.85 19.18 1.88
CA LYS A 227 8.04 20.05 1.83
C LYS A 227 9.32 19.30 2.20
N SER A 228 9.27 18.44 3.22
CA SER A 228 10.42 17.61 3.60
C SER A 228 10.84 16.67 2.46
N TYR A 229 9.87 16.01 1.82
CA TYR A 229 10.14 15.11 0.70
C TYR A 229 10.66 15.85 -0.52
N LEU A 230 10.08 17.00 -0.83
CA LEU A 230 10.55 17.82 -1.94
C LEU A 230 12.02 18.22 -1.76
N ARG A 231 12.41 18.64 -0.55
CA ARG A 231 13.81 18.95 -0.23
C ARG A 231 14.73 17.75 -0.37
N ALA A 232 14.34 16.61 0.19
CA ALA A 232 15.15 15.38 0.17
C ALA A 232 15.27 14.76 -1.22
N SER A 233 14.33 15.06 -2.13
CA SER A 233 14.24 14.45 -3.46
C SER A 233 14.66 15.41 -4.58
N LYS A 234 15.17 16.59 -4.21
CA LYS A 234 15.57 17.63 -5.15
C LYS A 234 16.55 17.10 -6.20
N GLY A 235 17.54 16.31 -5.79
CA GLY A 235 18.50 15.71 -6.72
C GLY A 235 17.86 14.81 -7.79
N TYR A 236 16.80 14.06 -7.45
CA TYR A 236 16.08 13.23 -8.43
C TYR A 236 15.29 14.08 -9.43
N LEU A 237 14.67 15.16 -8.95
CA LEU A 237 13.91 16.09 -9.80
C LEU A 237 14.84 16.88 -10.72
N ASP A 238 15.97 17.36 -10.20
CA ASP A 238 17.00 18.05 -10.98
C ASP A 238 17.57 17.10 -12.06
N ARG A 239 17.86 15.85 -11.70
CA ARG A 239 18.31 14.83 -12.66
C ARG A 239 17.29 14.58 -13.77
N LEU A 240 16.01 14.45 -13.43
CA LEU A 240 14.93 14.29 -14.41
C LEU A 240 14.85 15.48 -15.36
N ASN A 241 14.92 16.71 -14.85
CA ASN A 241 14.88 17.91 -15.68
C ASN A 241 16.01 17.97 -16.71
N HIS A 242 17.18 17.40 -16.41
CA HIS A 242 18.29 17.31 -17.36
C HIS A 242 18.12 16.22 -18.42
N LEU A 243 17.31 15.19 -18.15
CA LEU A 243 17.15 14.03 -19.03
C LEU A 243 15.90 14.11 -19.91
N LEU A 244 14.85 14.75 -19.42
CA LEU A 244 13.60 14.89 -20.15
C LEU A 244 13.77 15.88 -21.32
N PRO A 245 13.16 15.62 -22.49
CA PRO A 245 13.19 16.57 -23.61
C PRO A 245 12.56 17.92 -23.28
N HIS A 246 11.61 17.92 -22.34
CA HIS A 246 11.01 19.12 -21.78
C HIS A 246 11.14 19.06 -20.25
N PRO A 247 11.67 20.11 -19.61
CA PRO A 247 11.76 20.13 -18.16
C PRO A 247 10.37 20.04 -17.53
N LEU A 248 10.32 19.54 -16.30
CA LEU A 248 9.09 19.51 -15.53
C LEU A 248 8.57 20.94 -15.33
N PRO A 249 7.26 21.16 -15.44
CA PRO A 249 6.68 22.48 -15.26
C PRO A 249 6.84 22.96 -13.80
N PRO A 250 6.86 24.27 -13.53
CA PRO A 250 6.97 24.81 -12.17
C PRO A 250 5.92 24.25 -11.20
N GLU A 251 4.73 23.94 -11.70
CA GLU A 251 3.61 23.37 -10.96
C GLU A 251 3.83 21.90 -10.56
N ALA A 252 4.88 21.23 -11.06
CA ALA A 252 5.22 19.85 -10.72
C ALA A 252 5.41 19.66 -9.21
N GLY A 253 5.91 20.66 -8.48
CA GLY A 253 6.04 20.59 -7.01
C GLY A 253 4.70 20.42 -6.27
N GLU A 254 3.60 20.81 -6.91
CA GLU A 254 2.24 20.77 -6.37
C GLU A 254 1.40 19.61 -6.94
N ALA A 255 1.93 18.83 -7.88
CA ALA A 255 1.26 17.65 -8.42
C ALA A 255 1.55 16.40 -7.58
N ASP A 256 0.65 15.42 -7.65
CA ASP A 256 0.81 14.12 -6.98
C ASP A 256 1.44 13.10 -7.91
N TYR A 257 1.06 13.16 -9.19
CA TYR A 257 1.61 12.33 -10.25
C TYR A 257 1.84 13.16 -11.52
N ILE A 258 2.78 12.69 -12.33
CA ILE A 258 2.98 13.15 -13.71
C ILE A 258 3.03 11.92 -14.60
N PHE A 259 2.27 11.92 -15.68
CA PHE A 259 2.46 10.98 -16.78
C PHE A 259 2.66 11.76 -18.07
N PHE A 260 3.19 11.10 -19.10
CA PHE A 260 3.48 11.76 -20.37
C PHE A 260 2.60 11.22 -21.49
N THR A 261 2.18 12.13 -22.38
CA THR A 261 1.55 11.77 -23.67
C THR A 261 2.63 11.67 -24.76
N GLN A 262 2.22 11.47 -26.02
CA GLN A 262 3.15 11.53 -27.15
C GLN A 262 3.97 12.83 -27.14
N GLY A 263 5.24 12.74 -27.52
CA GLY A 263 6.17 13.88 -27.53
C GLY A 263 6.57 14.40 -26.15
N TRP A 264 6.56 13.58 -25.09
CA TRP A 264 6.98 13.97 -23.74
C TRP A 264 6.20 15.14 -23.13
N THR A 265 4.96 15.37 -23.58
CA THR A 265 4.09 16.40 -22.99
C THR A 265 3.58 15.92 -21.63
N HIS A 266 3.81 16.73 -20.59
CA HIS A 266 3.45 16.40 -19.21
C HIS A 266 1.95 16.53 -18.96
N ARG A 267 1.40 15.60 -18.18
CA ARG A 267 0.05 15.69 -17.61
C ARG A 267 0.14 15.59 -16.10
N LEU A 268 -0.13 16.71 -15.44
CA LEU A 268 -0.12 16.83 -13.99
C LEU A 268 -1.44 16.30 -13.42
N VAL A 269 -1.35 15.46 -12.40
CA VAL A 269 -2.50 14.88 -11.72
C VAL A 269 -2.45 15.21 -10.23
N ARG A 270 -3.57 15.70 -9.72
CA ARG A 270 -3.75 16.09 -8.32
C ARG A 270 -4.90 15.31 -7.69
N ALA A 271 -4.58 14.50 -6.69
CA ALA A 271 -5.54 13.87 -5.80
C ALA A 271 -6.10 14.92 -4.82
N ARG A 272 -7.43 15.00 -4.73
CA ARG A 272 -8.11 15.72 -3.64
C ARG A 272 -8.17 14.88 -2.35
N LYS A 273 -8.27 13.54 -2.48
CA LYS A 273 -8.31 12.56 -1.38
C LYS A 273 -7.63 11.26 -1.83
N PHE A 274 -6.90 10.60 -0.94
CA PHE A 274 -6.22 9.33 -1.24
C PHE A 274 -7.20 8.21 -1.64
N GLN A 275 -8.41 8.23 -1.07
CA GLN A 275 -9.49 7.27 -1.33
C GLN A 275 -9.91 7.24 -2.81
N ASN A 276 -9.67 8.32 -3.55
CA ASN A 276 -10.15 8.51 -4.92
C ASN A 276 -9.06 8.20 -5.96
N LEU A 277 -8.11 7.31 -5.65
CA LEU A 277 -6.95 7.06 -6.50
C LEU A 277 -7.31 6.58 -7.92
N ALA A 278 -8.32 5.71 -8.05
CA ALA A 278 -8.78 5.24 -9.37
C ALA A 278 -9.32 6.40 -10.22
N SER A 279 -10.10 7.31 -9.61
CA SER A 279 -10.61 8.50 -10.31
C SER A 279 -9.49 9.51 -10.60
N THR A 280 -8.50 9.61 -9.71
CA THR A 280 -7.34 10.49 -9.86
C THR A 280 -6.48 10.05 -11.04
N LEU A 281 -6.23 8.74 -11.16
CA LEU A 281 -5.48 8.17 -12.28
C LEU A 281 -6.33 7.92 -13.53
N LYS A 282 -7.62 8.29 -13.56
CA LYS A 282 -8.47 8.13 -14.75
C LYS A 282 -7.83 8.67 -16.04
N PRO A 283 -7.20 9.86 -16.05
CA PRO A 283 -6.50 10.35 -17.25
C PRO A 283 -5.34 9.46 -17.71
N LEU A 284 -4.63 8.82 -16.77
CA LEU A 284 -3.57 7.85 -17.08
C LEU A 284 -4.15 6.60 -17.76
N PHE A 285 -5.25 6.04 -17.22
CA PHE A 285 -5.92 4.89 -17.86
C PHE A 285 -6.36 5.22 -19.28
N GLN A 286 -6.95 6.41 -19.48
CA GLN A 286 -7.34 6.89 -20.80
C GLN A 286 -6.13 7.04 -21.75
N ASN A 287 -5.02 7.57 -21.25
CA ASN A 287 -3.75 7.69 -22.01
C ASN A 287 -3.20 6.32 -22.45
N LEU A 288 -3.45 5.26 -21.66
CA LEU A 288 -3.05 3.88 -21.97
C LEU A 288 -4.08 3.10 -22.81
N GLY A 289 -5.18 3.75 -23.24
CA GLY A 289 -6.26 3.10 -23.96
C GLY A 289 -7.09 2.12 -23.10
N LEU A 290 -7.11 2.33 -21.78
CA LEU A 290 -7.77 1.46 -20.81
C LEU A 290 -8.97 2.12 -20.14
N LYS A 291 -9.92 1.29 -19.69
CA LYS A 291 -11.01 1.74 -18.82
C LYS A 291 -10.50 1.81 -17.38
N PRO A 292 -10.72 2.93 -16.66
CA PRO A 292 -10.33 3.02 -15.26
C PRO A 292 -11.17 2.02 -14.43
N PRO A 293 -10.60 1.45 -13.35
CA PRO A 293 -11.38 0.62 -12.45
C PRO A 293 -12.53 1.39 -11.82
N LYS A 294 -13.65 0.71 -11.57
CA LYS A 294 -14.71 1.26 -10.72
C LYS A 294 -14.10 1.53 -9.34
N GLN A 295 -14.35 2.72 -8.81
CA GLN A 295 -13.87 3.10 -7.49
C GLN A 295 -14.45 2.14 -6.46
N ASN A 296 -13.61 1.30 -5.88
CA ASN A 296 -14.06 0.32 -4.91
C ASN A 296 -14.07 0.96 -3.52
N TYR A 297 -15.26 1.38 -3.12
CA TYR A 297 -15.53 2.01 -1.84
C TYR A 297 -15.21 1.04 -0.68
N TRP A 298 -15.41 -0.28 -0.83
CA TRP A 298 -15.19 -1.28 0.23
C TRP A 298 -13.80 -1.32 0.89
N TYR A 299 -12.78 -0.67 0.33
CA TYR A 299 -11.44 -0.56 0.94
C TYR A 299 -11.46 0.09 2.34
N PHE A 300 -12.43 0.96 2.64
CA PHE A 300 -12.57 1.55 3.97
C PHE A 300 -12.99 0.56 5.04
N LEU A 301 -13.72 -0.53 4.72
CA LEU A 301 -14.06 -1.54 5.73
C LEU A 301 -12.84 -2.36 6.17
N HIS A 302 -11.75 -2.33 5.40
CA HIS A 302 -10.47 -2.91 5.82
C HIS A 302 -9.60 -1.91 6.59
N GLU A 303 -10.04 -0.67 6.82
CA GLU A 303 -9.29 0.30 7.61
C GLU A 303 -9.40 0.01 9.11
N PRO A 304 -8.28 -0.17 9.83
CA PRO A 304 -8.29 -0.37 11.28
C PRO A 304 -9.11 0.69 12.01
N LYS A 305 -9.15 1.94 11.53
CA LYS A 305 -9.99 2.98 12.13
C LYS A 305 -11.47 2.83 11.85
N THR A 306 -11.87 2.41 10.65
CA THR A 306 -13.29 2.10 10.36
C THR A 306 -13.72 0.88 11.13
N ILE A 307 -12.87 -0.14 11.20
CA ILE A 307 -13.13 -1.32 12.02
C ILE A 307 -13.20 -0.90 13.49
N MET A 308 -12.25 -0.12 14.00
CA MET A 308 -12.26 0.39 15.37
C MET A 308 -13.42 1.36 15.64
N MET A 309 -13.88 2.12 14.65
CA MET A 309 -15.03 3.01 14.76
C MET A 309 -16.32 2.21 14.73
N VAL A 310 -16.44 1.19 13.88
CA VAL A 310 -17.56 0.26 13.85
C VAL A 310 -17.59 -0.53 15.16
N VAL A 311 -16.45 -1.06 15.61
CA VAL A 311 -16.29 -1.71 16.92
C VAL A 311 -16.63 -0.73 18.04
N TYR A 312 -16.16 0.51 17.99
CA TYR A 312 -16.48 1.53 19.00
C TYR A 312 -17.97 1.88 18.98
N ILE A 313 -18.60 2.06 17.82
CA ILE A 313 -20.04 2.32 17.69
C ILE A 313 -20.84 1.10 18.17
N LEU A 314 -20.40 -0.11 17.86
CA LEU A 314 -21.05 -1.35 18.31
C LEU A 314 -20.89 -1.53 19.82
N VAL A 315 -19.68 -1.37 20.36
CA VAL A 315 -19.39 -1.50 21.79
C VAL A 315 -20.05 -0.37 22.58
N PHE A 316 -19.88 0.89 22.18
CA PHE A 316 -20.45 2.05 22.85
C PHE A 316 -21.97 2.13 22.69
N GLY A 317 -22.48 1.79 21.50
CA GLY A 317 -23.91 1.64 21.23
C GLY A 317 -24.53 0.52 22.07
N MET A 318 -23.85 -0.62 22.17
CA MET A 318 -24.26 -1.73 23.05
C MET A 318 -24.18 -1.33 24.52
N VAL A 319 -23.14 -0.62 24.98
CA VAL A 319 -23.03 -0.12 26.35
C VAL A 319 -24.14 0.87 26.67
N LYS A 320 -24.44 1.84 25.78
CA LYS A 320 -25.56 2.78 25.97
C LYS A 320 -26.92 2.11 25.94
N PHE A 321 -27.13 1.16 25.04
CA PHE A 321 -28.35 0.35 24.99
C PHE A 321 -28.54 -0.45 26.29
N LEU A 322 -27.47 -1.09 26.77
CA LEU A 322 -27.45 -1.82 28.03
C LEU A 322 -27.61 -0.94 29.27
N ALA A 323 -27.10 0.30 29.24
CA ALA A 323 -27.28 1.29 30.31
C ALA A 323 -28.72 1.85 30.31
N GLY A 324 -29.33 2.03 29.13
CA GLY A 324 -30.74 2.41 29.00
C GLY A 324 -31.70 1.32 29.48
N LEU A 325 -31.33 0.05 29.34
CA LEU A 325 -32.04 -1.10 29.93
C LEU A 325 -31.85 -1.22 31.45
N LEU A 326 -30.80 -0.64 32.02
CA LEU A 326 -30.55 -0.62 33.48
C LEU A 326 -31.24 0.54 34.20
N ASN A 327 -31.68 1.57 33.46
CA ASN A 327 -32.39 2.75 33.98
C ASN A 327 -33.92 2.66 33.77
N LYS A 328 -34.45 1.50 33.38
CA LYS A 328 -35.88 1.17 33.34
C LYS A 328 -36.15 0.00 34.28
#